data_AF-A0A6J4KGY0-F1
#
_entry.id   AF-A0A6J4KGY0-F1
#
_cell.length_a   1.000
_cell.length_b   1.000
_cell.length_c   1.000
_cell.angle_alpha   90.00
_cell.angle_beta   90.00
_cell.angle_gamma   90.00
#
_symmetry.space_group_name_H-M   'P 1'
#
loop_
_entity.id
_entity.type
_entity.pdbx_description
1 polymer ?
#
loop_
_entity_poly.entity_id
_entity_poly.type
_entity_poly.pdbx_seq_one_letter_code
_entity_poly.pdbx_strand_id
1 'polypeptide(L)'
;MPPHARVSRSRFTPSQADEAPETPAEAPPGKAAPRSRALSADALERLGARRLAELLVAQAADDPVLARSLRLALAAPDGTGRLAAEVEKRLRTIQRSRSFIDRDEVRPLARELEGLRETIAGPLAASDPRAAVAQMRLLVELAAGVFERSDDGSGILGEAFRRAGAELGRLWALPPRRDPVALAGELLALLDADGHGVTDRLLAAADPALGPAGQAELRRLLQARLAA
;
A
#
# COMPACT_ATOMS: atom_id res chain seq x y z
N MET A 1 -3.06 -24.87 61.06
CA MET A 1 -4.13 -24.88 60.03
C MET A 1 -3.78 -25.93 58.98
N PRO A 2 -4.61 -26.96 58.78
CA PRO A 2 -4.47 -28.02 57.76
C PRO A 2 -5.20 -27.58 56.46
N PRO A 3 -5.37 -28.41 55.39
CA PRO A 3 -4.93 -29.79 55.20
C PRO A 3 -4.25 -30.14 53.85
N HIS A 4 -3.57 -31.28 53.92
CA HIS A 4 -3.00 -32.10 52.85
C HIS A 4 -4.06 -32.78 51.98
N ALA A 5 -3.79 -32.91 50.67
CA ALA A 5 -4.55 -33.77 49.76
C ALA A 5 -3.84 -35.12 49.61
N ARG A 6 -4.49 -36.19 50.10
CA ARG A 6 -4.12 -37.60 49.87
C ARG A 6 -4.68 -38.07 48.54
N VAL A 7 -3.85 -38.74 47.75
CA VAL A 7 -4.25 -39.54 46.58
C VAL A 7 -4.29 -41.00 47.01
N SER A 8 -5.47 -41.62 46.98
CA SER A 8 -5.63 -43.07 47.12
C SER A 8 -6.31 -43.64 45.89
N ARG A 9 -5.62 -44.60 45.27
CA ARG A 9 -6.10 -45.47 44.19
C ARG A 9 -7.16 -46.43 44.73
N SER A 10 -8.16 -46.77 43.93
CA SER A 10 -8.61 -48.16 43.82
C SER A 10 -9.37 -48.38 42.52
N ARG A 11 -8.95 -49.42 41.79
CA ARG A 11 -9.66 -50.05 40.67
C ARG A 11 -10.68 -51.02 41.26
N PHE A 12 -11.90 -51.04 40.74
CA PHE A 12 -12.66 -52.28 40.62
C PHE A 12 -13.79 -52.12 39.60
N THR A 13 -13.73 -52.89 38.53
CA THR A 13 -14.87 -53.23 37.66
C THR A 13 -15.47 -54.54 38.16
N PRO A 14 -16.78 -54.76 38.01
CA PRO A 14 -17.17 -55.86 37.15
C PRO A 14 -18.38 -55.57 36.23
N SER A 15 -18.26 -56.14 35.03
CA SER A 15 -19.22 -56.88 34.18
C SER A 15 -20.73 -56.57 34.15
N GLN A 16 -21.19 -56.54 32.90
CA GLN A 16 -22.54 -56.40 32.32
C GLN A 16 -23.56 -57.47 32.77
N ALA A 17 -24.86 -57.11 32.79
CA ALA A 17 -25.92 -57.68 31.94
C ALA A 17 -27.31 -57.09 32.27
N ASP A 18 -28.07 -56.84 31.19
CA ASP A 18 -29.54 -56.76 31.07
C ASP A 18 -30.36 -55.74 31.89
N GLU A 19 -30.87 -54.71 31.21
CA GLU A 19 -32.28 -54.26 31.28
C GLU A 19 -32.52 -53.14 30.23
N ALA A 20 -33.28 -53.45 29.18
CA ALA A 20 -34.13 -52.45 28.52
C ALA A 20 -35.45 -52.36 29.31
N PRO A 21 -36.32 -51.33 29.16
CA PRO A 21 -36.34 -50.25 28.18
C PRO A 21 -36.58 -48.86 28.82
N GLU A 22 -36.48 -47.79 28.02
CA GLU A 22 -37.44 -46.67 27.95
C GLU A 22 -36.78 -45.46 27.30
N THR A 23 -37.40 -44.99 26.21
CA THR A 23 -37.04 -43.77 25.50
C THR A 23 -37.66 -42.57 26.23
N PRO A 24 -36.89 -41.50 26.46
CA PRO A 24 -37.46 -40.16 26.49
C PRO A 24 -37.00 -39.37 25.27
N ALA A 25 -37.99 -38.82 24.58
CA ALA A 25 -37.88 -38.01 23.37
C ALA A 25 -36.76 -36.95 23.42
N GLU A 26 -35.92 -36.97 22.39
CA GLU A 26 -34.92 -35.95 22.10
C GLU A 26 -35.64 -34.66 21.63
N ALA A 27 -35.48 -33.59 22.41
CA ALA A 27 -35.94 -32.25 22.05
C ALA A 27 -35.23 -31.77 20.76
N PRO A 28 -35.91 -31.05 19.85
CA PRO A 28 -35.32 -30.68 18.57
C PRO A 28 -34.18 -29.67 18.75
N PRO A 29 -33.13 -29.72 17.90
CA PRO A 29 -32.00 -28.81 18.01
C PRO A 29 -32.46 -27.37 17.74
N GLY A 30 -32.18 -26.49 18.70
CA GLY A 30 -32.39 -25.06 18.58
C GLY A 30 -31.66 -24.50 17.36
N LYS A 31 -32.40 -23.77 16.51
CA LYS A 31 -31.86 -23.05 15.35
C LYS A 31 -30.71 -22.15 15.80
N ALA A 32 -29.49 -22.50 15.39
CA ALA A 32 -28.34 -21.61 15.50
C ALA A 32 -28.65 -20.29 14.79
N ALA A 33 -28.46 -19.17 15.51
CA ALA A 33 -28.62 -17.83 14.98
C ALA A 33 -27.77 -17.66 13.69
N PRO A 34 -28.27 -16.91 12.68
CA PRO A 34 -27.53 -16.74 11.44
C PRO A 34 -26.20 -16.04 11.74
N ARG A 35 -25.09 -16.69 11.37
CA ARG A 35 -23.77 -16.04 11.31
C ARG A 35 -23.97 -14.78 10.47
N SER A 36 -23.63 -13.61 11.01
CA SER A 36 -23.62 -12.38 10.22
C SER A 36 -22.86 -12.70 8.92
N ARG A 37 -23.45 -12.38 7.77
CA ARG A 37 -22.74 -12.48 6.50
C ARG A 37 -21.54 -11.55 6.62
N ALA A 38 -20.39 -12.11 6.97
CA ALA A 38 -19.16 -11.36 7.07
C ALA A 38 -18.96 -10.64 5.73
N LEU A 39 -18.73 -9.33 5.80
CA LEU A 39 -18.43 -8.54 4.62
C LEU A 39 -17.10 -9.05 4.06
N SER A 40 -17.14 -9.78 2.95
CA SER A 40 -15.98 -10.38 2.29
C SER A 40 -16.07 -10.20 0.78
N ALA A 41 -14.95 -10.31 0.07
CA ALA A 41 -14.92 -10.23 -1.39
C ALA A 41 -15.89 -11.23 -2.03
N ASP A 42 -15.82 -12.52 -1.64
CA ASP A 42 -16.75 -13.56 -2.12
C ASP A 42 -18.23 -13.23 -1.85
N ALA A 43 -18.52 -12.58 -0.72
CA ALA A 43 -19.88 -12.18 -0.39
C ALA A 43 -20.37 -11.01 -1.26
N LEU A 44 -19.47 -10.09 -1.60
CA LEU A 44 -19.74 -8.96 -2.49
C LEU A 44 -19.86 -9.41 -3.95
N GLU A 45 -19.05 -10.38 -4.41
CA GLU A 45 -19.16 -10.94 -5.75
C GLU A 45 -20.54 -11.56 -6.01
N ARG A 46 -21.12 -12.23 -5.00
CA ARG A 46 -22.49 -12.79 -5.08
C ARG A 46 -23.59 -11.74 -5.26
N LEU A 47 -23.34 -10.45 -5.01
CA LEU A 47 -24.29 -9.38 -5.32
C LEU A 47 -24.41 -9.16 -6.84
N GLY A 48 -23.41 -9.57 -7.61
CA GLY A 48 -23.31 -9.31 -9.04
C GLY A 48 -22.84 -7.89 -9.35
N ALA A 49 -22.18 -7.74 -10.51
CA ALA A 49 -21.50 -6.51 -10.91
C ALA A 49 -22.41 -5.27 -10.88
N ARG A 50 -23.65 -5.39 -11.38
CA ARG A 50 -24.59 -4.26 -11.43
C ARG A 50 -24.95 -3.72 -10.05
N ARG A 51 -25.34 -4.60 -9.13
CA ARG A 51 -25.77 -4.17 -7.79
C ARG A 51 -24.61 -3.62 -6.98
N LEU A 52 -23.42 -4.21 -7.13
CA LEU A 52 -22.21 -3.72 -6.50
C LEU A 52 -21.84 -2.32 -7.03
N ALA A 53 -21.91 -2.09 -8.35
CA ALA A 53 -21.64 -0.79 -8.95
C ALA A 53 -22.61 0.30 -8.44
N GLU A 54 -23.92 0.01 -8.39
CA GLU A 54 -24.92 0.93 -7.85
C GLU A 54 -24.62 1.33 -6.40
N LEU A 55 -24.26 0.36 -5.54
CA LEU A 55 -23.92 0.61 -4.14
C LEU A 55 -22.63 1.43 -3.99
N LEU A 56 -21.60 1.12 -4.78
CA LEU A 56 -20.34 1.87 -4.77
C LEU A 56 -20.51 3.30 -5.24
N VAL A 57 -21.32 3.55 -6.28
CA VAL A 57 -21.62 4.91 -6.76
C VAL A 57 -22.41 5.70 -5.73
N ALA A 58 -23.41 5.09 -5.09
CA ALA A 58 -24.18 5.74 -4.02
C ALA A 58 -23.26 6.13 -2.85
N GLN A 59 -22.39 5.22 -2.40
CA GLN A 59 -21.46 5.50 -1.30
C GLN A 59 -20.40 6.55 -1.67
N ALA A 60 -19.92 6.53 -2.92
CA ALA A 60 -18.94 7.49 -3.41
C ALA A 60 -19.48 8.92 -3.54
N ALA A 61 -20.80 9.13 -3.49
CA ALA A 61 -21.37 10.47 -3.47
C ALA A 61 -20.92 11.27 -2.23
N ASP A 62 -20.82 10.59 -1.09
CA ASP A 62 -20.48 11.20 0.20
C ASP A 62 -19.04 10.89 0.67
N ASP A 63 -18.35 9.97 -0.02
CA ASP A 63 -16.95 9.60 0.27
C ASP A 63 -16.01 9.99 -0.90
N PRO A 64 -15.30 11.13 -0.81
CA PRO A 64 -14.41 11.59 -1.86
C PRO A 64 -13.16 10.70 -2.03
N VAL A 65 -12.79 9.92 -1.01
CA VAL A 65 -11.69 8.96 -1.08
C VAL A 65 -12.13 7.76 -1.90
N LEU A 66 -13.30 7.18 -1.59
CA LEU A 66 -13.88 6.09 -2.36
C LEU A 66 -14.14 6.50 -3.81
N ALA A 67 -14.73 7.68 -4.03
CA ALA A 67 -14.97 8.21 -5.37
C ALA A 67 -13.70 8.32 -6.21
N ARG A 68 -12.58 8.66 -5.58
CA ARG A 68 -11.28 8.71 -6.24
C ARG A 68 -10.78 7.30 -6.58
N SER A 69 -10.81 6.38 -5.62
CA SER A 69 -10.39 5.00 -5.83
C SER A 69 -11.17 4.33 -6.98
N LEU A 70 -12.49 4.57 -7.06
CA LEU A 70 -13.32 4.06 -8.15
C LEU A 70 -12.97 4.70 -9.50
N ARG A 71 -12.74 6.02 -9.56
CA ARG A 71 -12.30 6.68 -10.81
C ARG A 71 -10.95 6.16 -11.29
N LEU A 72 -10.01 5.94 -10.38
CA LEU A 72 -8.70 5.35 -10.70
C LEU A 72 -8.86 3.92 -11.22
N ALA A 73 -9.68 3.09 -10.55
CA ALA A 73 -9.94 1.72 -10.98
C ALA A 73 -10.62 1.66 -12.37
N LEU A 74 -11.53 2.59 -12.68
CA LEU A 74 -12.18 2.70 -13.98
C LEU A 74 -11.27 3.26 -15.08
N ALA A 75 -10.22 4.00 -14.73
CA ALA A 75 -9.27 4.53 -15.70
C ALA A 75 -8.22 3.50 -16.14
N ALA A 76 -8.06 2.40 -15.39
CA ALA A 76 -7.08 1.36 -15.68
C ALA A 76 -7.35 0.55 -16.98
N PRO A 77 -8.61 0.26 -17.37
CA PRO A 77 -8.90 -0.44 -18.64
C PRO A 77 -8.98 0.49 -19.87
N ASP A 78 -9.34 1.76 -19.69
CA ASP A 78 -9.78 2.66 -20.79
C ASP A 78 -8.67 3.53 -21.41
N GLY A 79 -7.40 3.12 -21.27
CA GLY A 79 -6.25 3.75 -21.92
C GLY A 79 -5.24 4.34 -20.95
N THR A 80 -3.98 3.97 -21.18
CA THR A 80 -2.78 4.34 -20.41
C THR A 80 -2.72 5.82 -19.99
N GLY A 81 -3.17 6.72 -20.87
CA GLY A 81 -3.15 8.16 -20.63
C GLY A 81 -4.12 8.65 -19.55
N ARG A 82 -5.27 8.01 -19.35
CA ARG A 82 -6.30 8.50 -18.42
C ARG A 82 -5.91 8.26 -16.97
N LEU A 83 -5.38 7.06 -16.66
CA LEU A 83 -4.89 6.74 -15.32
C LEU A 83 -3.71 7.63 -14.94
N ALA A 84 -2.75 7.82 -15.86
CA ALA A 84 -1.62 8.72 -15.66
C ALA A 84 -2.08 10.16 -15.35
N ALA A 85 -3.03 10.68 -16.13
CA ALA A 85 -3.55 12.04 -15.95
C ALA A 85 -4.29 12.23 -14.61
N GLU A 86 -5.06 11.25 -14.16
CA GLU A 86 -5.77 11.32 -12.87
C GLU A 86 -4.79 11.26 -11.68
N VAL A 87 -3.78 10.39 -11.74
CA VAL A 87 -2.70 10.35 -10.75
C VAL A 87 -1.95 11.68 -10.73
N GLU A 88 -1.54 12.19 -11.88
CA GLU A 88 -0.82 13.46 -12.00
C GLU A 88 -1.63 14.62 -11.42
N LYS A 89 -2.91 14.72 -11.80
CA LYS A 89 -3.83 15.74 -11.29
C LYS A 89 -3.88 15.70 -9.76
N ARG A 90 -3.88 14.50 -9.16
CA ARG A 90 -3.91 14.39 -7.71
C ARG A 90 -2.58 14.81 -7.09
N LEU A 91 -1.45 14.33 -7.60
CA LEU A 91 -0.12 14.72 -7.14
C LEU A 91 0.06 16.24 -7.22
N ARG A 92 -0.33 16.88 -8.33
CA ARG A 92 -0.31 18.34 -8.49
C ARG A 92 -1.27 19.07 -7.55
N THR A 93 -2.36 18.43 -7.13
CA THR A 93 -3.26 19.02 -6.12
C THR A 93 -2.60 19.03 -4.75
N ILE A 94 -1.94 17.93 -4.36
CA ILE A 94 -1.13 17.87 -3.13
C ILE A 94 0.00 18.90 -3.21
N GLN A 95 0.72 18.96 -4.33
CA GLN A 95 1.83 19.89 -4.55
C GLN A 95 1.43 21.36 -4.34
N ARG A 96 0.27 21.77 -4.88
CA ARG A 96 -0.22 23.16 -4.81
C ARG A 96 -0.86 23.53 -3.47
N SER A 97 -1.24 22.55 -2.65
CA SER A 97 -1.81 22.84 -1.34
C SER A 97 -0.78 23.54 -0.46
N ARG A 98 -1.22 24.59 0.24
CA ARG A 98 -0.40 25.36 1.19
C ARG A 98 -0.91 25.27 2.63
N SER A 99 -1.96 24.49 2.86
CA SER A 99 -2.49 24.27 4.21
C SER A 99 -1.44 23.55 5.06
N PHE A 100 -1.33 23.98 6.32
CA PHE A 100 -0.59 23.23 7.31
C PHE A 100 -1.25 21.85 7.50
N ILE A 101 -0.42 20.82 7.73
CA ILE A 101 -0.83 19.44 7.94
C ILE A 101 -0.64 19.15 9.42
N ASP A 102 -1.75 19.12 10.15
CA ASP A 102 -1.75 18.83 11.57
C ASP A 102 -1.45 17.34 11.84
N ARG A 103 -1.07 17.01 13.08
CA ARG A 103 -0.67 15.65 13.47
C ARG A 103 -1.73 14.58 13.17
N ASP A 104 -3.00 14.93 13.25
CA ASP A 104 -4.12 14.05 12.95
C ASP A 104 -4.33 13.86 11.44
N GLU A 105 -3.89 14.82 10.60
CA GLU A 105 -3.93 14.75 9.14
C GLU A 105 -2.73 14.02 8.52
N VAL A 106 -1.61 13.91 9.25
CA VAL A 106 -0.39 13.18 8.83
C VAL A 106 -0.72 11.75 8.39
N ARG A 107 -1.50 11.01 9.19
CA ARG A 107 -1.83 9.60 8.89
C ARG A 107 -2.75 9.45 7.67
N PRO A 108 -3.86 10.22 7.55
CA PRO A 108 -4.65 10.28 6.33
C PRO A 108 -3.82 10.57 5.08
N LEU A 109 -2.96 11.59 5.12
CA LEU A 109 -2.12 11.95 3.98
C LEU A 109 -1.14 10.81 3.63
N ALA A 110 -0.48 10.21 4.62
CA ALA A 110 0.44 9.10 4.38
C ALA A 110 -0.26 7.90 3.73
N ARG A 111 -1.47 7.57 4.17
CA ARG A 111 -2.28 6.51 3.55
C ARG A 111 -2.63 6.83 2.10
N GLU A 112 -2.93 8.10 1.83
CA GLU A 112 -3.20 8.55 0.48
C GLU A 112 -1.97 8.45 -0.43
N LEU A 113 -0.81 8.89 0.05
CA LEU A 113 0.46 8.78 -0.67
C LEU A 113 0.79 7.31 -0.96
N GLU A 114 0.53 6.41 0.00
CA GLU A 114 0.74 4.97 -0.20
C GLU A 114 -0.21 4.39 -1.26
N GLY A 115 -1.49 4.77 -1.25
CA GLY A 115 -2.44 4.34 -2.29
C GLY A 115 -2.06 4.86 -3.69
N LEU A 116 -1.54 6.09 -3.79
CA LEU A 116 -0.99 6.63 -5.03
C LEU A 116 0.25 5.84 -5.48
N ARG A 117 1.17 5.53 -4.55
CA ARG A 117 2.37 4.72 -4.81
C ARG A 117 1.99 3.34 -5.36
N GLU A 118 1.05 2.64 -4.73
CA GLU A 118 0.56 1.33 -5.17
C GLU A 118 -0.12 1.39 -6.55
N THR A 119 -0.92 2.42 -6.80
CA THR A 119 -1.56 2.64 -8.11
C THR A 119 -0.52 2.85 -9.21
N ILE A 120 0.53 3.64 -8.92
CA ILE A 120 1.61 3.92 -9.86
C ILE A 120 2.43 2.64 -10.14
N ALA A 121 2.82 1.92 -9.09
CA ALA A 121 3.70 0.75 -9.19
C ALA A 121 3.01 -0.51 -9.70
N GLY A 122 1.68 -0.60 -9.58
CA GLY A 122 0.90 -1.72 -10.07
C GLY A 122 0.22 -1.40 -11.42
N PRO A 123 -1.06 -0.99 -11.42
CA PRO A 123 -1.83 -0.81 -12.65
C PRO A 123 -1.20 0.14 -13.68
N LEU A 124 -0.61 1.27 -13.23
CA LEU A 124 0.01 2.20 -14.17
C LEU A 124 1.31 1.65 -14.74
N ALA A 125 2.19 1.07 -13.92
CA ALA A 125 3.43 0.46 -14.40
C ALA A 125 3.18 -0.70 -15.38
N ALA A 126 2.14 -1.51 -15.14
CA ALA A 126 1.77 -2.60 -16.03
C ALA A 126 1.30 -2.14 -17.41
N SER A 127 0.67 -0.96 -17.49
CA SER A 127 0.06 -0.43 -18.72
C SER A 127 0.96 0.58 -19.44
N ASP A 128 1.64 1.45 -18.70
CA ASP A 128 2.61 2.44 -19.20
C ASP A 128 3.78 2.64 -18.20
N PRO A 129 4.87 1.87 -18.35
CA PRO A 129 6.06 2.00 -17.51
C PRO A 129 6.70 3.39 -17.52
N ARG A 130 6.61 4.13 -18.65
CA ARG A 130 7.22 5.46 -18.76
C ARG A 130 6.42 6.47 -17.95
N ALA A 131 5.10 6.44 -18.06
CA ALA A 131 4.22 7.26 -17.24
C ALA A 131 4.38 6.92 -15.75
N ALA A 132 4.48 5.64 -15.39
CA ALA A 132 4.70 5.24 -14.00
C ALA A 132 5.97 5.84 -13.39
N VAL A 133 7.09 5.82 -14.12
CA VAL A 133 8.33 6.48 -13.70
C VAL A 133 8.12 7.98 -13.51
N ALA A 134 7.46 8.65 -14.46
CA ALA A 134 7.20 10.09 -14.37
C ALA A 134 6.34 10.46 -13.15
N GLN A 135 5.27 9.70 -12.88
CA GLN A 135 4.39 9.98 -11.76
C GLN A 135 5.01 9.61 -10.41
N MET A 136 5.79 8.52 -10.32
CA MET A 136 6.50 8.17 -9.09
C MET A 136 7.57 9.23 -8.76
N ARG A 137 8.28 9.74 -9.77
CA ARG A 137 9.20 10.87 -9.60
C ARG A 137 8.48 12.08 -9.03
N LEU A 138 7.35 12.47 -9.63
CA LEU A 138 6.56 13.60 -9.13
C LEU A 138 6.12 13.39 -7.68
N LEU A 139 5.75 12.17 -7.29
CA LEU A 139 5.39 11.82 -5.90
C LEU A 139 6.58 12.02 -4.96
N VAL A 140 7.78 11.53 -5.31
CA VAL A 140 9.01 11.73 -4.51
C VAL A 140 9.33 13.23 -4.36
N GLU A 141 9.17 14.01 -5.43
CA GLU A 141 9.40 15.46 -5.43
C GLU A 141 8.41 16.26 -4.55
N LEU A 142 7.29 15.66 -4.11
CA LEU A 142 6.39 16.31 -3.15
C LEU A 142 6.99 16.44 -1.75
N ALA A 143 8.01 15.64 -1.43
CA ALA A 143 8.52 15.46 -0.07
C ALA A 143 8.87 16.78 0.62
N ALA A 144 9.72 17.61 0.01
CA ALA A 144 10.16 18.88 0.60
C ALA A 144 8.99 19.80 0.96
N GLY A 145 8.12 20.07 -0.01
CA GLY A 145 6.97 20.96 0.21
C GLY A 145 5.92 20.41 1.17
N VAL A 146 5.85 19.09 1.37
CA VAL A 146 5.00 18.45 2.38
C VAL A 146 5.64 18.53 3.77
N PHE A 147 6.94 18.27 3.89
CA PHE A 147 7.64 18.38 5.17
C PHE A 147 7.63 19.81 5.71
N GLU A 148 7.87 20.81 4.86
CA GLU A 148 7.88 22.22 5.25
C GLU A 148 6.57 22.71 5.90
N ARG A 149 5.46 21.99 5.66
CA ARG A 149 4.13 22.36 6.16
C ARG A 149 3.48 21.28 7.01
N SER A 150 4.24 20.33 7.55
CA SER A 150 3.68 19.25 8.38
C SER A 150 4.33 19.17 9.75
N ASP A 151 3.53 18.78 10.74
CA ASP A 151 4.03 18.31 12.05
C ASP A 151 4.16 16.78 12.04
N ASP A 152 5.07 16.24 11.21
CA ASP A 152 5.39 14.80 11.18
C ASP A 152 6.50 14.43 12.17
N GLY A 153 6.33 14.81 13.44
CA GLY A 153 7.21 14.33 14.52
C GLY A 153 7.24 12.80 14.66
N SER A 154 6.30 12.09 14.02
CA SER A 154 6.24 10.63 13.98
C SER A 154 7.09 9.96 12.88
N GLY A 155 7.54 10.72 11.87
CA GLY A 155 8.29 10.20 10.72
C GLY A 155 7.47 9.33 9.77
N ILE A 156 6.14 9.38 9.82
CA ILE A 156 5.23 8.56 9.01
C ILE A 156 5.27 9.01 7.54
N LEU A 157 5.25 10.32 7.28
CA LEU A 157 5.41 10.86 5.92
C LEU A 157 6.82 10.57 5.42
N GLY A 158 7.82 10.68 6.30
CA GLY A 158 9.19 10.27 6.02
C GLY A 158 9.29 8.85 5.45
N GLU A 159 8.64 7.89 6.11
CA GLU A 159 8.61 6.51 5.65
C GLU A 159 7.84 6.32 4.34
N ALA A 160 6.72 7.02 4.15
CA ALA A 160 5.96 6.97 2.90
C ALA A 160 6.80 7.43 1.70
N PHE A 161 7.52 8.55 1.83
CA PHE A 161 8.38 9.06 0.76
C PHE A 161 9.60 8.18 0.49
N ARG A 162 10.26 7.64 1.53
CA ARG A 162 11.35 6.66 1.33
C ARG A 162 10.90 5.41 0.58
N ARG A 163 9.68 4.92 0.83
CA ARG A 163 9.11 3.81 0.07
C ARG A 163 8.88 4.18 -1.39
N ALA A 164 8.36 5.38 -1.65
CA ALA A 164 8.21 5.88 -3.02
C ALA A 164 9.56 6.05 -3.74
N GLY A 165 10.59 6.53 -3.05
CA GLY A 165 11.96 6.59 -3.58
C GLY A 165 12.50 5.21 -3.96
N ALA A 166 12.33 4.22 -3.08
CA ALA A 166 12.71 2.84 -3.39
C ALA A 166 11.92 2.28 -4.60
N GLU A 167 10.63 2.60 -4.71
CA GLU A 167 9.79 2.17 -5.82
C GLU A 167 10.21 2.84 -7.14
N LEU A 168 10.57 4.12 -7.12
CA LEU A 168 11.10 4.82 -8.29
C LEU A 168 12.34 4.13 -8.84
N GLY A 169 13.26 3.72 -7.97
CA GLY A 169 14.46 2.97 -8.36
C GLY A 169 14.13 1.65 -9.05
N ARG A 170 13.17 0.90 -8.51
CA ARG A 170 12.67 -0.34 -9.15
C ARG A 170 12.01 -0.08 -10.49
N LEU A 171 11.18 0.95 -10.58
CA LEU A 171 10.45 1.31 -11.80
C LEU A 171 11.38 1.71 -12.94
N TRP A 172 12.57 2.26 -12.67
CA TRP A 172 13.54 2.60 -13.71
C TRP A 172 14.03 1.42 -14.55
N ALA A 173 13.91 0.19 -14.04
CA ALA A 173 14.27 -1.02 -14.78
C ALA A 173 13.18 -1.45 -15.80
N LEU A 174 11.97 -0.89 -15.74
CA LEU A 174 10.85 -1.34 -16.57
C LEU A 174 10.85 -0.75 -18.00
N PRO A 175 11.08 0.55 -18.23
CA PRO A 175 11.05 1.10 -19.58
C PRO A 175 12.17 0.53 -20.46
N PRO A 176 11.86 0.08 -21.70
CA PRO A 176 12.87 -0.46 -22.59
C PRO A 176 13.83 0.63 -23.06
N ARG A 177 15.10 0.26 -23.25
CA ARG A 177 16.17 1.11 -23.80
C ARG A 177 16.39 2.42 -23.02
N ARG A 178 16.24 2.39 -21.70
CA ARG A 178 16.68 3.49 -20.84
C ARG A 178 18.21 3.59 -20.91
N ASP A 179 18.72 4.79 -21.14
CA ASP A 179 20.17 5.04 -21.11
C ASP A 179 20.65 5.07 -19.64
N PRO A 180 21.52 4.13 -19.22
CA PRO A 180 21.99 4.09 -17.85
C PRO A 180 22.91 5.26 -17.47
N VAL A 181 23.57 5.91 -18.44
CA VAL A 181 24.42 7.08 -18.19
C VAL A 181 23.56 8.30 -17.89
N ALA A 182 22.53 8.56 -18.71
CA ALA A 182 21.52 9.58 -18.41
C ALA A 182 20.84 9.33 -17.06
N LEU A 183 20.54 8.06 -16.74
CA LEU A 183 19.92 7.68 -15.47
C LEU A 183 20.80 8.04 -14.26
N ALA A 184 22.12 7.91 -14.37
CA ALA A 184 23.05 8.30 -13.30
C ALA A 184 22.96 9.81 -13.00
N GLY A 185 22.86 10.65 -14.04
CA GLY A 185 22.64 12.09 -13.88
C GLY A 185 21.28 12.41 -13.26
N GLU A 186 20.22 11.73 -13.70
CA GLU A 186 18.88 11.87 -13.11
C GLU A 186 18.83 11.46 -11.63
N LEU A 187 19.57 10.42 -11.24
CA LEU A 187 19.70 9.98 -9.85
C LEU A 187 20.45 11.01 -9.03
N LEU A 188 21.60 11.51 -9.51
CA LEU A 188 22.35 12.52 -8.80
C LEU A 188 21.52 13.80 -8.55
N ALA A 189 20.76 14.25 -9.54
CA ALA A 189 19.88 15.41 -9.38
C ALA A 189 18.83 15.21 -8.27
N LEU A 190 18.30 13.99 -8.12
CA LEU A 190 17.37 13.65 -7.02
C LEU A 190 18.08 13.62 -5.66
N LEU A 191 19.28 13.04 -5.59
CA LEU A 191 20.10 13.05 -4.37
C LEU A 191 20.43 14.49 -3.93
N ASP A 192 20.68 15.38 -4.89
CA ASP A 192 21.01 16.78 -4.63
C ASP A 192 19.84 17.62 -4.14
N ALA A 193 18.63 17.31 -4.63
CA ALA A 193 17.41 17.94 -4.19
C ALA A 193 16.91 17.40 -2.84
N ASP A 194 17.49 16.29 -2.36
CA ASP A 194 17.02 15.61 -1.16
C ASP A 194 17.55 16.23 0.14
N GLY A 195 16.87 17.26 0.62
CA GLY A 195 17.12 17.86 1.93
C GLY A 195 16.65 17.05 3.13
N HIS A 196 15.94 15.92 2.92
CA HIS A 196 15.21 15.21 3.97
C HIS A 196 15.52 13.70 4.07
N GLY A 197 16.43 13.18 3.23
CA GLY A 197 16.83 11.78 3.22
C GLY A 197 15.77 10.82 2.66
N VAL A 198 14.88 11.29 1.77
CA VAL A 198 13.85 10.43 1.14
C VAL A 198 14.38 9.56 0.00
N THR A 199 15.57 9.86 -0.50
CA THR A 199 16.24 9.16 -1.59
C THR A 199 17.27 8.13 -1.12
N ASP A 200 17.41 7.93 0.19
CA ASP A 200 18.32 6.96 0.81
C ASP A 200 18.19 5.53 0.21
N ARG A 201 16.95 5.07 0.03
CA ARG A 201 16.62 3.74 -0.53
C ARG A 201 16.58 3.74 -2.05
N LEU A 202 16.47 4.90 -2.70
CA LEU A 202 16.43 5.02 -4.15
C LEU A 202 17.74 4.52 -4.76
N LEU A 203 18.88 4.91 -4.21
CA LEU A 203 20.21 4.51 -4.70
C LEU A 203 20.35 2.99 -4.79
N ALA A 204 20.05 2.28 -3.70
CA ALA A 204 20.13 0.82 -3.67
C ALA A 204 19.10 0.16 -4.61
N ALA A 205 17.89 0.72 -4.70
CA ALA A 205 16.83 0.18 -5.56
C ALA A 205 17.08 0.41 -7.07
N ALA A 206 17.84 1.45 -7.42
CA ALA A 206 18.18 1.78 -8.81
C ALA A 206 19.30 0.91 -9.40
N ASP A 207 19.96 0.08 -8.58
CA ASP A 207 21.13 -0.72 -9.00
C ASP A 207 20.90 -1.54 -10.29
N PRO A 208 19.78 -2.29 -10.44
CA PRO A 208 19.53 -3.04 -11.67
C PRO A 208 19.34 -2.17 -12.91
N ALA A 209 18.79 -0.97 -12.74
CA ALA A 209 18.51 -0.05 -13.85
C ALA A 209 19.77 0.71 -14.30
N LEU A 210 20.70 1.00 -13.38
CA LEU A 210 21.97 1.63 -13.69
C LEU A 210 22.94 0.67 -14.37
N GLY A 211 23.00 -0.58 -13.89
CA GLY A 211 24.03 -1.53 -14.32
C GLY A 211 25.46 -0.98 -14.21
N PRO A 212 26.46 -1.67 -14.79
CA PRO A 212 27.86 -1.26 -14.66
C PRO A 212 28.16 0.12 -15.27
N ALA A 213 27.54 0.46 -16.40
CA ALA A 213 27.77 1.72 -17.09
C ALA A 213 27.23 2.92 -16.30
N GLY A 214 25.99 2.83 -15.81
CA GLY A 214 25.39 3.88 -14.99
C GLY A 214 26.08 4.02 -13.63
N GLN A 215 26.49 2.92 -13.00
CA GLN A 215 27.27 2.96 -11.76
C GLN A 215 28.63 3.64 -11.95
N ALA A 216 29.32 3.37 -13.06
CA ALA A 216 30.59 4.03 -13.39
C ALA A 216 30.40 5.54 -13.60
N GLU A 217 29.35 5.94 -14.32
CA GLU A 217 29.04 7.36 -14.51
C GLU A 217 28.66 8.04 -13.20
N LEU A 218 27.80 7.42 -12.38
CA LEU A 218 27.42 7.97 -11.08
C LEU A 218 28.65 8.19 -10.19
N ARG A 219 29.57 7.22 -10.15
CA ARG A 219 30.84 7.36 -9.43
C ARG A 219 31.66 8.54 -9.95
N ARG A 220 31.78 8.68 -11.27
CA ARG A 220 32.50 9.79 -11.90
C ARG A 220 31.89 11.15 -11.52
N LEU A 221 30.56 11.26 -11.58
CA LEU A 221 29.84 12.48 -11.22
C LEU A 221 30.02 12.84 -9.73
N LEU A 222 29.91 11.86 -8.83
CA LEU A 222 30.12 12.06 -7.40
C LEU A 222 31.56 12.48 -7.07
N GLN A 223 32.55 11.88 -7.74
CA GLN A 223 33.96 12.27 -7.58
C GLN A 223 34.21 13.71 -8.05
N ALA A 224 33.66 14.09 -9.21
CA ALA A 224 33.77 15.46 -9.71
C ALA A 224 33.15 16.48 -8.74
N ARG A 225 32.01 16.13 -8.12
CA ARG A 225 31.36 16.96 -7.10
C ARG A 225 32.22 17.14 -5.85
N LEU A 226 32.90 16.10 -5.38
CA LEU A 226 33.75 16.18 -4.18
C LEU A 226 35.05 16.97 -4.41
N ALA A 227 35.45 17.16 -5.67
CA ALA A 227 36.64 17.89 -6.06
C ALA A 227 36.38 19.39 -6.36
N ALA A 228 35.11 19.79 -6.43
CA ALA A 228 34.65 21.16 -6.67
C ALA A 228 34.41 21.91 -5.35
#